data_AF-A0A096MCJ5-F1
#
_entry.id   AF-A0A096MCJ5-F1
#
_cell.length_a   1.000
_cell.length_b   1.000
_cell.length_c   1.000
_cell.angle_alpha   90.00
_cell.angle_beta   90.00
_cell.angle_gamma   90.00
#
_symmetry.space_group_name_H-M   'P 1'
#
loop_
_entity.id
_entity.type
_entity.pdbx_description
1 polymer ?
#
loop_
_entity_poly.entity_id
_entity_poly.type
_entity_poly.pdbx_seq_one_letter_code
_entity_poly.pdbx_strand_id
1 'polypeptide(L)'
;EGTIADIEDSYKYLGIPQANGNLDEVTRKGATAKYLQRIRQVLRNQLNGKNKIRAINSYTLPEIRDSAGITSWPMEEINTTDFKTRKLLTMHEGFHPKSSTLTKHEPQESFG
;
A
#
# COMPACT_ATOMS: atom_id res chain seq x y z
N GLU A 1 -46.86 15.23 10.37
CA GLU A 1 -46.43 13.91 9.87
C GLU A 1 -45.10 14.13 9.16
N GLY A 2 -43.99 13.67 9.76
CA GLY A 2 -42.65 13.90 9.23
C GLY A 2 -42.24 12.70 8.38
N THR A 3 -42.12 12.90 7.08
CA THR A 3 -41.69 11.89 6.11
C THR A 3 -40.22 11.54 6.37
N ILE A 4 -39.97 10.38 6.97
CA ILE A 4 -38.65 9.74 7.01
C ILE A 4 -38.46 9.06 5.66
N ALA A 5 -38.09 9.83 4.65
CA ALA A 5 -37.58 9.31 3.38
C ALA A 5 -36.25 10.02 3.12
N ASP A 6 -35.26 9.29 2.63
CA ASP A 6 -33.93 9.76 2.18
C ASP A 6 -32.75 9.75 3.18
N ILE A 7 -32.80 8.96 4.26
CA ILE A 7 -31.60 8.68 5.09
C ILE A 7 -30.90 7.36 4.66
N GLU A 8 -31.55 6.55 3.82
CA GLU A 8 -31.14 5.15 3.60
C GLU A 8 -29.85 4.99 2.77
N ASP A 9 -29.36 6.03 2.08
CA ASP A 9 -28.41 5.85 0.98
C ASP A 9 -27.00 6.47 1.15
N SER A 10 -26.64 7.06 2.30
CA SER A 10 -25.28 7.67 2.39
C SER A 10 -24.58 7.69 3.75
N TYR A 11 -24.97 6.85 4.71
CA TYR A 11 -24.24 6.81 5.98
C TYR A 11 -22.85 6.17 5.81
N LYS A 12 -21.78 6.92 6.16
CA LYS A 12 -20.38 6.49 6.00
C LYS A 12 -19.77 6.17 7.37
N TYR A 13 -19.55 4.89 7.67
CA TYR A 13 -18.90 4.45 8.90
C TYR A 13 -17.44 4.09 8.65
N LEU A 14 -16.51 4.64 9.44
CA LEU A 14 -15.04 4.42 9.28
C LEU A 14 -14.52 4.68 7.85
N GLY A 15 -15.20 5.54 7.09
CA GLY A 15 -14.84 5.86 5.72
C GLY A 15 -15.45 4.92 4.66
N ILE A 16 -16.30 3.98 5.06
CA ILE A 16 -16.94 2.95 4.23
C ILE A 16 -18.43 3.30 4.08
N PRO A 17 -18.96 3.49 2.86
CA PRO A 17 -20.37 3.86 2.65
C PRO A 17 -21.30 2.66 2.89
N GLN A 18 -22.17 2.71 3.89
CA GLN A 18 -23.17 1.67 4.13
C GLN A 18 -24.37 1.87 3.19
N ALA A 19 -24.25 1.39 1.95
CA ALA A 19 -25.36 1.26 1.01
C ALA A 19 -25.69 -0.22 0.79
N ASN A 20 -26.95 -0.53 0.46
CA ASN A 20 -27.50 -1.90 0.37
C ASN A 20 -26.95 -2.79 -0.76
N GLY A 21 -25.86 -2.40 -1.44
CA GLY A 21 -25.25 -3.18 -2.52
C GLY A 21 -23.80 -2.83 -2.84
N ASN A 22 -23.01 -3.86 -3.15
CA ASN A 22 -21.62 -3.86 -3.63
C ASN A 22 -20.58 -3.09 -2.78
N LEU A 23 -20.80 -3.03 -1.46
CA LEU A 23 -19.87 -2.40 -0.52
C LEU A 23 -18.47 -3.04 -0.51
N ASP A 24 -18.43 -4.34 -0.74
CA ASP A 24 -17.22 -5.14 -0.76
C ASP A 24 -16.26 -4.73 -1.89
N GLU A 25 -16.77 -4.56 -3.12
CA GLU A 25 -15.94 -4.17 -4.26
C GLU A 25 -15.41 -2.74 -4.10
N VAL A 26 -16.24 -1.81 -3.60
CA VAL A 26 -15.83 -0.43 -3.32
C VAL A 26 -14.71 -0.40 -2.26
N THR A 27 -14.85 -1.21 -1.22
CA THR A 27 -13.87 -1.32 -0.14
C THR A 27 -12.55 -1.91 -0.65
N ARG A 28 -12.59 -2.99 -1.44
CA ARG A 28 -11.38 -3.61 -2.05
C ARG A 28 -10.68 -2.66 -3.02
N LYS A 29 -11.43 -1.95 -3.88
CA LYS A 29 -10.87 -0.96 -4.80
C LYS A 29 -10.21 0.19 -4.05
N GLY A 30 -10.85 0.69 -2.99
CA GLY A 30 -10.30 1.71 -2.11
C GLY A 30 -9.01 1.28 -1.43
N ALA A 31 -8.98 0.07 -0.87
CA ALA A 31 -7.79 -0.51 -0.25
C ALA A 31 -6.65 -0.69 -1.25
N THR A 32 -6.94 -1.21 -2.44
CA THR A 32 -5.96 -1.39 -3.53
C THR A 32 -5.36 -0.05 -3.98
N ALA A 33 -6.18 0.99 -4.10
CA ALA A 33 -5.73 2.31 -4.48
C ALA A 33 -4.77 2.91 -3.44
N LYS A 34 -5.12 2.83 -2.15
CA LYS A 34 -4.26 3.29 -1.04
C LYS A 34 -2.95 2.50 -0.98
N TYR A 35 -3.03 1.18 -1.13
CA TYR A 35 -1.86 0.29 -1.17
C TYR A 35 -0.88 0.69 -2.28
N LEU A 36 -1.36 0.85 -3.52
CA LEU A 36 -0.52 1.27 -4.65
C LEU A 36 0.03 2.68 -4.48
N GLN A 37 -0.74 3.59 -3.88
CA GLN A 37 -0.27 4.93 -3.54
C GLN A 37 0.90 4.89 -2.57
N ARG A 38 0.80 4.11 -1.49
CA ARG A 38 1.86 3.97 -0.49
C ARG A 38 3.11 3.30 -1.07
N ILE A 39 2.96 2.29 -1.94
CA ILE A 39 4.11 1.70 -2.65
C ILE A 39 4.84 2.76 -3.45
N ARG A 40 4.14 3.58 -4.24
CA ARG A 40 4.77 4.65 -5.02
C ARG A 40 5.52 5.63 -4.13
N GLN A 41 4.98 5.97 -2.96
CA GLN A 41 5.69 6.81 -1.98
C GLN A 41 6.99 6.17 -1.50
N VAL A 42 6.95 4.89 -1.09
CA VAL A 42 8.16 4.17 -0.65
C VAL A 42 9.19 4.05 -1.76
N LEU A 43 8.76 3.81 -3.00
CA LEU A 43 9.66 3.66 -4.15
C LEU A 43 10.32 4.97 -4.57
N ARG A 44 9.64 6.11 -4.39
CA ARG A 44 10.20 7.46 -4.62
C ARG A 44 11.23 7.87 -3.57
N ASN A 45 11.24 7.25 -2.40
CA ASN A 45 12.19 7.56 -1.35
C ASN A 45 13.60 7.01 -1.68
N GLN A 46 14.62 7.73 -1.22
CA GLN A 46 16.05 7.37 -1.35
C GLN A 46 16.46 6.30 -0.32
N LEU A 47 15.71 5.21 -0.21
CA LEU A 47 16.01 4.06 0.65
C LEU A 47 16.79 3.00 -0.14
N ASN A 48 17.73 2.30 0.50
CA ASN A 48 18.31 1.08 -0.07
C ASN A 48 17.21 0.01 -0.30
N GLY A 49 17.32 -0.82 -1.34
CA GLY A 49 16.38 -1.91 -1.66
C GLY A 49 15.93 -2.73 -0.46
N LYS A 50 16.83 -3.12 0.46
CA LYS A 50 16.47 -3.85 1.70
C LYS A 50 15.51 -3.04 2.59
N ASN A 51 15.75 -1.74 2.72
CA ASN A 51 14.92 -0.84 3.51
C ASN A 51 13.59 -0.52 2.79
N LYS A 52 13.58 -0.43 1.45
CA LYS A 52 12.33 -0.31 0.67
C LYS A 52 11.43 -1.53 0.89
N ILE A 53 11.97 -2.75 0.83
CA ILE A 53 11.20 -3.98 1.09
C ILE A 53 10.63 -3.98 2.52
N ARG A 54 11.45 -3.63 3.53
CA ARG A 54 10.98 -3.53 4.91
C ARG A 54 9.86 -2.50 5.07
N ALA A 55 10.00 -1.33 4.43
CA ALA A 55 9.01 -0.27 4.47
C ALA A 55 7.69 -0.70 3.80
N ILE A 56 7.75 -1.37 2.64
CA ILE A 56 6.57 -1.96 2.00
C ILE A 56 5.89 -2.93 2.98
N ASN A 57 6.63 -3.90 3.52
CA ASN A 57 6.03 -4.90 4.42
C ASN A 57 5.38 -4.29 5.68
N SER A 58 5.93 -3.19 6.20
CA SER A 58 5.43 -2.59 7.44
C SER A 58 4.32 -1.56 7.20
N TYR A 59 4.39 -0.81 6.09
CA TYR A 59 3.52 0.34 5.84
C TYR A 59 2.42 0.07 4.81
N THR A 60 2.65 -0.80 3.84
CA THR A 60 1.70 -1.05 2.75
C THR A 60 0.86 -2.29 2.99
N LEU A 61 1.43 -3.36 3.54
CA LEU A 61 0.69 -4.62 3.81
C LEU A 61 -0.53 -4.47 4.75
N PRO A 62 -0.50 -3.63 5.80
CA PRO A 62 -1.69 -3.45 6.66
C PRO A 62 -2.94 -3.03 5.88
N GLU A 63 -2.81 -2.22 4.83
CA GLU A 63 -3.97 -1.75 4.04
C GLU A 63 -4.74 -2.88 3.36
N ILE A 64 -4.03 -3.88 2.84
CA ILE A 64 -4.67 -5.07 2.25
C ILE A 64 -5.17 -5.99 3.35
N ARG A 65 -4.35 -6.22 4.39
CA ARG A 65 -4.66 -7.15 5.47
C ARG A 65 -5.92 -6.76 6.25
N ASP A 66 -6.08 -5.48 6.56
CA ASP A 66 -7.24 -4.98 7.29
C ASP A 66 -8.53 -5.14 6.46
N SER A 67 -8.46 -4.87 5.16
CA SER A 67 -9.60 -5.08 4.25
C SER A 67 -9.91 -6.56 4.00
N ALA A 68 -8.90 -7.43 4.05
CA ALA A 68 -9.08 -8.88 3.88
C ALA A 68 -9.76 -9.56 5.07
N GLY A 69 -9.71 -8.94 6.26
CA GLY A 69 -10.49 -9.39 7.42
C GLY A 69 -11.97 -9.00 7.35
N ILE A 70 -12.32 -8.02 6.52
CA ILE A 70 -13.68 -7.46 6.40
C ILE A 70 -14.43 -8.08 5.21
N THR A 71 -13.75 -8.26 4.08
CA THR A 71 -14.35 -8.68 2.81
C THR A 71 -13.57 -9.84 2.20
N SER A 72 -14.26 -10.78 1.55
CA SER A 72 -13.61 -11.86 0.79
C SER A 72 -12.89 -11.30 -0.44
N TRP A 73 -11.60 -11.64 -0.58
CA TRP A 73 -10.79 -11.23 -1.72
C TRP A 73 -10.76 -12.33 -2.78
N PRO A 74 -11.29 -12.08 -3.99
CA PRO A 74 -11.18 -13.05 -5.07
C PRO A 74 -9.72 -13.15 -5.53
N MET A 75 -9.29 -14.37 -5.87
CA MET A 75 -7.92 -14.66 -6.28
C MET A 75 -7.45 -13.79 -7.46
N GLU A 76 -8.36 -13.46 -8.37
CA GLU A 76 -8.08 -12.61 -9.53
C GLU A 76 -7.67 -11.18 -9.13
N GLU A 77 -8.34 -10.58 -8.14
CA GLU A 77 -8.00 -9.23 -7.65
C GLU A 77 -6.66 -9.23 -6.91
N ILE A 78 -6.37 -10.29 -6.14
CA ILE A 78 -5.08 -10.49 -5.47
C ILE A 78 -3.96 -10.58 -6.52
N ASN A 79 -4.13 -11.43 -7.53
CA ASN A 79 -3.14 -11.62 -8.60
C ASN A 79 -2.91 -10.34 -9.39
N THR A 80 -3.99 -9.61 -9.71
CA THR A 80 -3.91 -8.33 -10.41
C THR A 80 -3.11 -7.30 -9.60
N THR A 81 -3.31 -7.29 -8.28
CA THR A 81 -2.60 -6.39 -7.36
C THR A 81 -1.13 -6.77 -7.23
N ASP A 82 -0.81 -8.07 -7.16
CA ASP A 82 0.57 -8.57 -7.14
C ASP A 82 1.31 -8.25 -8.45
N PHE A 83 0.69 -8.48 -9.62
CA PHE A 83 1.27 -8.13 -10.92
C PHE A 83 1.63 -6.64 -11.02
N LYS A 84 0.71 -5.76 -10.60
CA LYS A 84 0.96 -4.30 -10.55
C LYS A 84 2.09 -3.94 -9.60
N THR A 85 2.16 -4.62 -8.44
CA THR A 85 3.22 -4.42 -7.45
C THR A 85 4.59 -4.79 -8.01
N ARG A 86 4.71 -5.97 -8.63
CA ARG A 86 5.95 -6.42 -9.26
C ARG A 86 6.38 -5.49 -10.38
N LYS A 87 5.44 -5.07 -11.25
CA LYS A 87 5.73 -4.10 -12.31
C LYS A 87 6.28 -2.79 -11.75
N LEU A 88 5.70 -2.26 -10.68
CA LEU A 88 6.18 -1.04 -10.02
C LEU A 88 7.58 -1.22 -9.42
N LEU A 89 7.84 -2.36 -8.76
CA LEU A 89 9.16 -2.66 -8.19
C LEU A 89 10.25 -2.77 -9.26
N THR A 90 9.94 -3.41 -10.39
CA THR A 90 10.84 -3.53 -11.53
C THR A 90 11.10 -2.17 -12.18
N MET A 91 10.06 -1.35 -12.39
CA MET A 91 10.20 -0.02 -12.98
C MET A 91 11.05 0.94 -12.14
N HIS A 92 10.99 0.84 -10.81
CA HIS A 92 11.73 1.71 -9.90
C HIS A 92 13.14 1.21 -9.54
N GLU A 93 13.69 0.30 -10.35
CA GLU A 93 15.04 -0.27 -10.18
C GLU A 93 15.35 -0.66 -8.73
N GLY A 94 14.41 -1.33 -8.04
CA GLY A 94 14.61 -1.78 -6.65
C GLY A 94 15.83 -2.70 -6.43
N PHE A 95 16.45 -3.15 -7.53
CA PHE A 95 17.61 -4.02 -7.62
C PHE A 95 18.79 -3.41 -8.41
N HIS A 96 18.94 -2.07 -8.42
CA HIS A 96 20.10 -1.46 -9.07
C HIS A 96 21.42 -1.93 -8.38
N PRO A 97 22.42 -2.44 -9.12
CA PRO A 97 23.68 -2.97 -8.55
C PRO A 97 24.46 -1.94 -7.71
N LYS A 98 24.26 -0.64 -7.97
CA LYS A 98 24.85 0.47 -7.20
C LYS A 98 23.98 0.97 -6.03
N SER A 99 22.91 0.26 -5.65
CA SER A 99 22.08 0.60 -4.48
C SER A 99 22.81 0.38 -3.14
N SER A 100 24.02 -0.19 -3.15
CA SER A 100 24.86 -0.32 -1.97
C SER A 100 25.45 1.05 -1.60
N THR A 101 25.03 1.59 -0.46
CA THR A 101 25.68 2.72 0.22
C THR A 101 27.00 2.25 0.85
N LEU A 102 28.00 1.92 0.04
CA LEU A 102 29.39 2.12 0.42
C LEU A 102 29.71 3.55 -0.05
N THR A 103 30.20 4.53 0.73
CA THR A 103 30.95 4.58 2.00
C THR A 103 31.07 6.08 2.36
N LYS A 104 31.00 6.46 3.65
CA LYS A 104 31.72 7.61 4.24
C LYS A 104 31.88 7.38 5.75
N HIS A 105 32.70 6.41 6.13
CA HIS A 105 33.39 6.52 7.42
C HIS A 105 34.79 7.01 7.06
N GLU A 106 35.08 8.26 7.44
CA GLU A 106 36.45 8.79 7.42
C GLU A 106 37.32 7.87 8.28
N PRO A 107 38.54 7.52 7.83
CA PRO A 107 39.47 6.81 8.69
C PRO A 107 39.81 7.71 9.86
N GLN A 108 39.58 7.25 11.09
CA GLN A 108 40.16 7.91 12.25
C GLN A 108 41.68 7.80 12.10
N GLU A 109 42.35 8.93 11.86
CA GLU A 109 43.80 8.99 11.89
C GLU A 109 44.25 8.47 13.26
N SER A 110 45.07 7.42 13.23
CA SER A 110 45.82 6.96 14.38
C SER A 110 46.84 8.04 14.72
N PHE A 111 46.55 8.85 15.73
CA PHE A 111 47.57 9.67 16.37
C PHE A 111 48.65 8.75 16.92
N GLY A 112 49.89 8.97 16.45
CA GLY A 112 51.10 8.32 16.93
C GLY A 112 51.56 8.83 18.29
#